data_AF-G9L0W8-F1
#
_entry.id   AF-G9L0W8-F1
#
_cell.length_a   1.000
_cell.length_b   1.000
_cell.length_c   1.000
_cell.angle_alpha   90.00
_cell.angle_beta   90.00
_cell.angle_gamma   90.00
#
_symmetry.space_group_name_H-M   'P 1'
#
loop_
_entity.id
_entity.type
_entity.pdbx_description
1 polymer ?
#
loop_
_entity_poly.entity_id
_entity_poly.type
_entity_poly.pdbx_seq_one_letter_code
_entity_poly.pdbx_strand_id
1 'polypeptide(L)'
;ELVKKQLKKHRSGQEQEKLQQLLQRMEQQERAQQERKRQQELRLALKQEQRARAQQGQRPYFLKKSEQRQLVLAEKFKELKRSKKLESFLSRKRRRNAGKDRRHLPLSK
;
A
#
# COMPACT_ATOMS: atom_id res chain seq x y z
N GLU A 1 14.21 13.51 -10.98
CA GLU A 1 15.36 13.85 -11.86
C GLU A 1 16.63 14.33 -11.15
N LEU A 2 16.60 15.37 -10.33
CA LEU A 2 17.83 15.94 -9.71
C LEU A 2 18.64 14.93 -8.87
N VAL A 3 17.98 14.19 -7.97
CA VAL A 3 18.64 13.19 -7.11
C VAL A 3 19.26 12.05 -7.93
N LYS A 4 18.57 11.57 -8.98
CA LYS A 4 19.10 10.54 -9.90
C LYS A 4 20.32 11.04 -10.66
N LYS A 5 20.34 12.31 -11.07
CA LYS A 5 21.50 12.95 -11.72
C LYS A 5 22.69 13.09 -10.76
N GLN A 6 22.45 13.46 -9.49
CA GLN A 6 23.50 13.52 -8.47
C GLN A 6 24.07 12.13 -8.15
N LEU A 7 23.22 11.10 -8.10
CA LEU A 7 23.64 9.70 -7.91
C LEU A 7 24.58 9.18 -9.00
N LYS A 8 24.43 9.65 -10.24
CA LYS A 8 25.33 9.31 -11.34
C LYS A 8 26.70 10.00 -11.23
N LYS A 9 26.78 11.13 -10.52
CA LYS A 9 28.01 11.93 -10.36
C LYS A 9 28.88 11.42 -9.21
N HIS A 10 28.27 11.01 -8.10
CA HIS A 10 28.99 10.50 -6.93
C HIS A 10 29.08 8.96 -7.02
N ARG A 11 30.29 8.44 -7.27
CA ARG A 11 30.53 7.00 -7.56
C ARG A 11 30.70 6.11 -6.31
N SER A 12 31.07 6.68 -5.16
CA SER A 12 31.24 5.93 -3.90
C SER A 12 31.37 6.87 -2.70
N GLY A 13 30.63 6.61 -1.61
CA GLY A 13 30.79 7.30 -0.32
C GLY A 13 29.49 7.44 0.48
N GLN A 14 29.59 7.98 1.70
CA GLN A 14 28.42 8.26 2.56
C GLN A 14 27.37 9.15 1.88
N GLU A 15 27.79 10.07 1.01
CA GLU A 15 26.90 10.93 0.23
C GLU A 15 26.04 10.14 -0.75
N GLN A 16 26.62 9.13 -1.41
CA GLN A 16 25.88 8.28 -2.33
C GLN A 16 24.80 7.48 -1.59
N GLU A 17 25.13 6.93 -0.41
CA GLU A 17 24.16 6.21 0.42
C GLU A 17 23.01 7.13 0.86
N LYS A 18 23.32 8.35 1.32
CA LYS A 18 22.30 9.37 1.65
C LYS A 18 21.39 9.68 0.46
N LEU A 19 21.96 9.83 -0.74
CA LEU A 19 21.19 10.08 -1.96
C LEU A 19 20.32 8.88 -2.38
N GLN A 20 20.81 7.63 -2.20
CA GLN A 20 20.02 6.42 -2.46
C GLN A 20 18.84 6.31 -1.49
N GLN A 21 19.08 6.54 -0.19
CA GLN A 21 18.03 6.53 0.82
C GLN A 21 16.98 7.62 0.54
N LEU A 22 17.43 8.82 0.14
CA LEU A 22 16.52 9.91 -0.25
C LEU A 22 15.67 9.51 -1.45
N LEU A 23 16.28 8.96 -2.50
CA LEU A 23 15.55 8.49 -3.68
C LEU A 23 14.51 7.44 -3.31
N GLN A 24 14.89 6.46 -2.49
CA GLN A 24 13.98 5.42 -2.03
C GLN A 24 12.79 5.99 -1.25
N ARG A 25 13.02 6.97 -0.36
CA ARG A 25 11.95 7.65 0.39
C ARG A 25 11.00 8.40 -0.55
N MET A 26 11.53 9.13 -1.52
CA MET A 26 10.72 9.84 -2.52
C MET A 26 9.85 8.88 -3.33
N GLU A 27 10.43 7.79 -3.84
CA GLU A 27 9.67 6.79 -4.60
C GLU A 27 8.58 6.12 -3.75
N GLN A 28 8.86 5.85 -2.47
CA GLN A 28 7.86 5.32 -1.54
C GLN A 28 6.71 6.31 -1.29
N GLN A 29 7.03 7.60 -1.14
CA GLN A 29 6.04 8.64 -0.92
C GLN A 29 5.13 8.82 -2.15
N GLU A 30 5.71 8.85 -3.35
CA GLU A 30 4.95 8.92 -4.60
C GLU A 30 4.02 7.71 -4.75
N ARG A 31 4.52 6.49 -4.54
CA ARG A 31 3.69 5.27 -4.57
C ARG A 31 2.55 5.33 -3.55
N ALA A 32 2.83 5.75 -2.33
CA ALA A 32 1.80 5.89 -1.30
C ALA A 32 0.75 6.95 -1.66
N GLN A 33 1.14 8.07 -2.28
CA GLN A 33 0.21 9.07 -2.78
C GLN A 33 -0.64 8.53 -3.92
N GLN A 34 -0.05 7.80 -4.87
CA GLN A 34 -0.79 7.17 -5.97
C GLN A 34 -1.79 6.13 -5.46
N GLU A 35 -1.40 5.29 -4.51
CA GLU A 35 -2.32 4.33 -3.86
C GLU A 35 -3.51 5.05 -3.20
N ARG A 36 -3.25 6.16 -2.48
CA ARG A 36 -4.31 6.97 -1.86
C ARG A 36 -5.25 7.57 -2.89
N LYS A 37 -4.73 8.14 -3.98
CA LYS A 37 -5.54 8.71 -5.08
C LYS A 37 -6.43 7.64 -5.71
N ARG A 38 -5.86 6.47 -6.06
CA ARG A 38 -6.63 5.35 -6.61
C ARG A 38 -7.76 4.88 -5.69
N GLN A 39 -7.49 4.79 -4.39
CA GLN A 39 -8.51 4.43 -3.40
C GLN A 39 -9.63 5.48 -3.30
N GLN A 40 -9.26 6.76 -3.37
CA GLN A 40 -10.22 7.87 -3.37
C GLN A 40 -11.09 7.83 -4.63
N GLU A 41 -10.50 7.65 -5.81
CA GLU A 41 -11.21 7.53 -7.09
C GLU A 41 -12.20 6.36 -7.08
N LEU A 42 -11.76 5.17 -6.64
CA LEU A 42 -12.63 4.00 -6.51
C LEU A 42 -13.81 4.27 -5.57
N ARG A 43 -13.56 4.92 -4.43
CA ARG A 43 -14.61 5.28 -3.47
C ARG A 43 -15.61 6.27 -4.06
N LEU A 44 -15.13 7.26 -4.82
CA LEU A 44 -15.98 8.24 -5.49
C LEU A 44 -16.82 7.58 -6.58
N ALA A 45 -16.23 6.70 -7.39
CA ALA A 45 -16.93 5.94 -8.42
C ALA A 45 -18.06 5.08 -7.82
N LEU A 46 -17.77 4.30 -6.77
CA LEU A 46 -18.80 3.51 -6.07
C LEU A 46 -19.91 4.38 -5.49
N LYS A 47 -19.57 5.56 -4.95
CA LYS A 47 -20.57 6.50 -4.42
C LYS A 47 -21.46 7.07 -5.53
N GLN A 48 -20.90 7.37 -6.70
CA GLN A 48 -21.63 7.86 -7.86
C GLN A 48 -22.58 6.78 -8.39
N GLU A 49 -22.13 5.54 -8.52
CA GLU A 49 -22.95 4.41 -8.96
C GLU A 49 -24.16 4.20 -8.03
N GLN A 50 -23.95 4.20 -6.71
CA GLN A 50 -25.05 4.06 -5.74
C GLN A 50 -26.03 5.24 -5.80
N ARG A 51 -25.54 6.46 -6.04
CA ARG A 51 -26.41 7.62 -6.25
C ARG A 51 -27.26 7.49 -7.52
N ALA A 52 -26.68 6.99 -8.61
CA ALA A 52 -27.42 6.76 -9.84
C ALA A 52 -28.53 5.71 -9.65
N ARG A 53 -28.26 4.62 -8.91
CA ARG A 53 -29.29 3.64 -8.53
C ARG A 53 -30.41 4.27 -7.69
N ALA A 54 -30.06 5.15 -6.75
CA ALA A 54 -31.04 5.89 -5.95
C ALA A 54 -31.93 6.78 -6.82
N GLN A 55 -31.36 7.47 -7.83
CA GLN A 55 -32.13 8.29 -8.77
C GLN A 55 -33.11 7.47 -9.60
N GLN A 56 -32.78 6.20 -9.89
CA GLN A 56 -33.66 5.26 -10.56
C GLN A 56 -34.74 4.66 -9.64
N GLY A 57 -34.83 5.11 -8.38
CA GLY A 57 -35.80 4.61 -7.39
C GLY A 57 -35.41 3.31 -6.69
N GLN A 58 -34.22 2.75 -6.98
CA GLN A 58 -33.72 1.57 -6.26
C GLN A 58 -33.19 1.97 -4.89
N ARG A 59 -33.22 1.06 -3.91
CA ARG A 59 -32.66 1.29 -2.57
C ARG A 59 -31.12 1.26 -2.62
N PRO A 60 -30.41 2.39 -2.47
CA PRO A 60 -28.96 2.41 -2.55
C PRO A 60 -28.33 1.75 -1.32
N TYR A 61 -27.23 1.02 -1.53
CA TYR A 61 -26.42 0.44 -0.44
C TYR A 61 -25.00 1.01 -0.48
N PHE A 62 -24.66 1.80 0.54
CA PHE A 62 -23.31 2.32 0.70
C PHE A 62 -22.49 1.36 1.57
N LEU A 63 -21.45 0.78 0.96
CA LEU A 63 -20.56 -0.16 1.64
C LEU A 63 -20.02 0.42 2.96
N LYS A 64 -20.05 -0.40 4.00
CA LYS A 64 -19.43 -0.07 5.30
C LYS A 64 -17.92 0.07 5.15
N LYS A 65 -17.28 0.81 6.06
CA LYS A 65 -15.80 0.96 6.06
C LYS A 65 -15.07 -0.39 6.14
N SER A 66 -15.64 -1.38 6.84
CA SER A 66 -15.10 -2.75 6.92
C SER A 66 -15.12 -3.47 5.57
N GLU A 67 -16.25 -3.41 4.86
CA GLU A 67 -16.44 -4.02 3.54
C GLU A 67 -15.52 -3.38 2.51
N GLN A 68 -15.42 -2.04 2.52
CA GLN A 68 -14.47 -1.31 1.67
C GLN A 68 -13.02 -1.79 1.88
N ARG A 69 -12.61 -2.00 3.14
CA ARG A 69 -11.28 -2.54 3.45
C ARG A 69 -11.10 -3.97 2.93
N GLN A 70 -12.12 -4.83 3.03
CA GLN A 70 -12.07 -6.19 2.49
C GLN A 70 -11.88 -6.18 0.97
N LEU A 71 -12.61 -5.33 0.24
CA LEU A 71 -12.45 -5.18 -1.21
C LEU A 71 -11.04 -4.75 -1.60
N VAL A 72 -10.49 -3.74 -0.93
CA VAL A 72 -9.10 -3.28 -1.17
C VAL A 72 -8.09 -4.40 -0.89
N LEU A 73 -8.29 -5.16 0.19
CA LEU A 73 -7.43 -6.31 0.51
C LEU A 73 -7.52 -7.41 -0.55
N ALA A 74 -8.73 -7.69 -1.06
CA ALA A 74 -8.95 -8.69 -2.10
C ALA A 74 -8.25 -8.29 -3.41
N GLU A 75 -8.36 -7.02 -3.83
CA GLU A 75 -7.66 -6.53 -5.02
C GLU A 75 -6.14 -6.60 -4.87
N LYS A 76 -5.61 -6.17 -3.72
CA LYS A 76 -4.17 -6.29 -3.42
C LYS A 76 -3.70 -7.74 -3.44
N PHE A 77 -4.51 -8.68 -2.95
CA PHE A 77 -4.20 -10.10 -3.00
C PHE A 77 -4.13 -10.61 -4.46
N LYS A 78 -5.09 -10.22 -5.30
CA LYS A 78 -5.09 -10.57 -6.74
C LYS A 78 -3.84 -10.02 -7.44
N GLU A 79 -3.47 -8.76 -7.18
CA GLU A 79 -2.26 -8.15 -7.74
C GLU A 79 -0.98 -8.89 -7.31
N LEU A 80 -0.86 -9.22 -6.02
CA LEU A 80 0.28 -9.99 -5.50
C LEU A 80 0.34 -11.41 -6.09
N LYS A 81 -0.81 -12.03 -6.33
CA LYS A 81 -0.90 -13.34 -6.98
C LYS A 81 -0.47 -13.25 -8.45
N ARG A 82 -0.97 -12.24 -9.19
CA ARG A 82 -0.58 -11.98 -10.59
C ARG A 82 0.92 -11.74 -10.74
N SER A 83 1.50 -10.97 -9.81
CA SER A 83 2.93 -10.66 -9.80
C SER A 83 3.82 -11.77 -9.21
N LYS A 84 3.25 -12.92 -8.83
CA LYS A 84 3.94 -14.06 -8.18
C LYS A 84 4.72 -13.68 -6.90
N LYS A 85 4.38 -12.56 -6.26
CA LYS A 85 5.05 -12.03 -5.05
C LYS A 85 4.30 -12.33 -3.76
N LEU A 86 3.17 -13.03 -3.84
CA LEU A 86 2.29 -13.32 -2.72
C LEU A 86 3.01 -14.04 -1.56
N GLU A 87 3.70 -15.15 -1.83
CA GLU A 87 4.38 -15.92 -0.78
C GLU A 87 5.47 -15.14 -0.07
N SER A 88 6.28 -14.38 -0.83
CA SER A 88 7.30 -13.50 -0.27
C SER A 88 6.70 -12.39 0.60
N PHE A 89 5.55 -11.85 0.21
CA PHE A 89 4.83 -10.86 1.01
C PHE A 89 4.30 -11.48 2.31
N LEU A 90 3.66 -12.65 2.23
CA LEU A 90 3.10 -13.36 3.38
C LEU A 90 4.19 -13.79 4.36
N SER A 91 5.32 -14.32 3.89
CA SER A 91 6.44 -14.73 4.76
C SER A 91 7.00 -13.53 5.55
N ARG A 92 7.21 -12.38 4.91
CA ARG A 92 7.62 -11.14 5.58
C ARG A 92 6.58 -10.63 6.57
N LYS A 93 5.28 -10.79 6.26
CA LYS A 93 4.20 -10.39 7.16
C LYS A 93 4.13 -11.30 8.39
N ARG A 94 4.22 -12.62 8.20
CA ARG A 94 4.30 -13.62 9.29
C ARG A 94 5.48 -13.33 10.23
N ARG A 95 6.68 -13.08 9.68
CA ARG A 95 7.87 -12.72 10.48
C ARG A 95 7.66 -11.45 11.31
N ARG A 96 7.06 -10.41 10.73
CA ARG A 96 6.76 -9.16 11.46
C ARG A 96 5.72 -9.37 12.56
N ASN A 97 4.69 -10.17 12.30
CA ASN A 97 3.67 -10.50 13.30
C ASN A 97 4.29 -11.29 14.46
N ALA A 98 5.04 -12.36 14.17
CA ALA A 98 5.73 -13.13 15.20
C ALA A 98 6.66 -12.26 16.07
N GLY A 99 7.37 -11.30 15.46
CA GLY A 99 8.18 -10.33 16.20
C GLY A 99 7.39 -9.36 17.08
N LYS A 100 6.12 -9.06 16.74
CA LYS A 100 5.21 -8.28 17.59
C LYS A 100 4.65 -9.15 18.72
N ASP A 101 4.21 -10.35 18.39
CA ASP A 101 3.63 -11.30 19.35
C ASP A 101 4.66 -11.65 20.43
N ARG A 102 5.94 -11.83 20.05
CA ARG A 102 7.05 -12.05 20.99
C ARG A 102 7.21 -10.95 22.03
N ARG A 103 6.79 -9.70 21.77
CA ARG A 103 6.84 -8.60 22.75
C ARG A 103 5.83 -8.78 23.87
N HIS A 104 4.76 -9.53 23.62
CA HIS A 104 3.69 -9.79 24.56
C HIS A 104 3.80 -11.17 25.22
N LEU A 105 4.77 -11.98 24.81
CA LEU A 105 5.08 -13.25 25.46
C LEU A 105 6.01 -13.00 26.66
N PRO A 106 5.83 -13.73 27.76
CA PRO A 106 6.78 -13.68 28.86
C PRO A 106 8.15 -14.11 28.35
N LEU A 107 9.18 -13.33 28.72
CA LEU A 107 10.56 -13.74 28.51
C LEU A 107 10.78 -14.99 29.38
N SER A 108 11.05 -16.14 28.75
CA SER A 108 11.49 -17.32 29.50
C SER A 108 12.71 -16.92 30.32
N LYS A 109 12.71 -17.29 31.61
CA LYS A 109 13.91 -17.27 32.44
C LYS A 109 14.98 -18.17 31.84
#